data_AF-H0PU55-F1
#
_entry.id   AF-H0PU55-F1
#
_cell.length_a   1.000
_cell.length_b   1.000
_cell.length_c   1.000
_cell.angle_alpha   90.00
_cell.angle_beta   90.00
_cell.angle_gamma   90.00
#
_symmetry.space_group_name_H-M   'P 1'
#
loop_
_entity.id
_entity.type
_entity.pdbx_description
1 polymer ?
#
loop_
_entity_poly.entity_id
_entity_poly.type
_entity_poly.pdbx_seq_one_letter_code
_entity_poly.pdbx_strand_id
1 'polypeptide(L)'
;MSSSAIEIPVAELFAKFPHLRKIEAMWGSAECRKLLFQLMTDTRGGTRQGFPKEHALTLMRLMMEHDRKFPQFEHVIALQEDSRWGDVSRRGIR
;
A
#
# COMPACT_ATOMS: atom_id res chain seq x y z
N MET A 1 -24.10 15.61 15.54
CA MET A 1 -23.90 15.48 14.07
C MET A 1 -22.72 14.54 13.87
N SER A 2 -23.00 13.26 13.65
CA SER A 2 -21.95 12.26 13.42
C SER A 2 -21.31 12.54 12.07
N SER A 3 -20.04 12.93 12.07
CA SER A 3 -19.23 13.03 10.85
C SER A 3 -19.18 11.63 10.22
N SER A 4 -20.04 11.39 9.24
CA SER A 4 -19.94 10.22 8.38
C SER A 4 -18.57 10.31 7.71
N ALA A 5 -17.64 9.44 8.10
CA ALA A 5 -16.38 9.31 7.38
C ALA A 5 -16.76 9.05 5.92
N ILE A 6 -16.38 9.96 5.01
CA ILE A 6 -16.70 9.81 3.60
C ILE A 6 -16.04 8.51 3.14
N GLU A 7 -16.83 7.47 2.99
CA GLU A 7 -16.35 6.17 2.51
C GLU A 7 -16.24 6.26 0.99
N ILE A 8 -15.01 6.28 0.50
CA ILE A 8 -14.78 6.30 -0.94
C ILE A 8 -14.80 4.87 -1.49
N PRO A 9 -15.64 4.57 -2.49
CA PRO A 9 -15.65 3.26 -3.12
C PRO A 9 -14.36 2.99 -3.88
N VAL A 10 -13.97 1.71 -3.98
CA VAL A 10 -12.74 1.28 -4.68
C VAL A 10 -12.71 1.77 -6.14
N ALA A 11 -13.87 1.84 -6.80
CA ALA A 11 -13.99 2.36 -8.15
C ALA A 11 -13.53 3.83 -8.27
N GLU A 12 -13.85 4.66 -7.28
CA GLU A 12 -13.44 6.07 -7.25
C GLU A 12 -11.95 6.21 -6.90
N LEU A 13 -11.44 5.37 -6.01
CA LEU A 13 -10.00 5.25 -5.77
C LEU A 13 -9.24 4.95 -7.07
N PHE A 14 -9.73 4.01 -7.88
CA PHE A 14 -9.10 3.66 -9.16
C PHE A 14 -9.32 4.70 -10.26
N ALA A 15 -10.41 5.46 -10.23
CA ALA A 15 -10.60 6.59 -11.13
C ALA A 15 -9.58 7.70 -10.83
N LYS A 16 -9.34 8.00 -9.55
CA LYS A 16 -8.40 9.03 -9.10
C LYS A 16 -6.94 8.59 -9.23
N PHE A 17 -6.66 7.30 -9.04
CA PHE A 17 -5.32 6.71 -9.12
C PHE A 17 -5.31 5.50 -10.07
N PRO A 18 -5.32 5.71 -11.41
CA PRO A 18 -5.42 4.62 -12.38
C PRO A 18 -4.32 3.56 -12.27
N HIS A 19 -3.12 3.96 -11.84
CA HIS A 19 -2.00 3.05 -11.61
C HIS A 19 -2.24 2.04 -10.47
N LEU A 20 -3.27 2.24 -9.63
CA LEU A 20 -3.67 1.30 -8.59
C LEU A 20 -4.56 0.16 -9.10
N ARG A 21 -5.11 0.25 -10.32
CA ARG A 21 -5.89 -0.86 -10.92
C ARG A 21 -5.11 -2.17 -11.02
N LYS A 22 -3.76 -2.11 -11.02
CA LYS A 22 -2.90 -3.30 -10.93
C LYS A 22 -3.19 -4.16 -9.69
N ILE A 23 -3.82 -3.62 -8.64
CA ILE A 23 -4.29 -4.37 -7.48
C ILE A 23 -5.28 -5.47 -7.91
N GLU A 24 -6.16 -5.19 -8.87
CA GLU A 24 -7.13 -6.18 -9.38
C GLU A 24 -6.42 -7.36 -10.04
N ALA A 25 -5.38 -7.09 -10.84
CA ALA A 25 -4.62 -8.12 -11.55
C ALA A 25 -3.75 -8.99 -10.62
N MET A 26 -3.32 -8.44 -9.48
CA MET A 26 -2.47 -9.15 -8.50
C MET A 26 -3.27 -9.69 -7.32
N TRP A 27 -4.60 -9.50 -7.31
CA TRP A 27 -5.41 -9.84 -6.14
C TRP A 27 -5.26 -11.31 -5.77
N GLY A 28 -5.04 -11.59 -4.48
CA GLY A 28 -4.75 -12.94 -4.01
C GLY A 28 -3.31 -13.41 -4.18
N SER A 29 -2.37 -12.50 -4.50
CA SER A 29 -0.93 -12.79 -4.49
C SER A 29 -0.19 -12.07 -3.35
N ALA A 30 1.04 -12.53 -3.08
CA ALA A 30 1.95 -11.89 -2.12
C ALA A 30 2.36 -10.48 -2.59
N GLU A 31 2.51 -10.26 -3.89
CA GLU A 31 2.82 -8.97 -4.51
C GLU A 31 1.73 -7.94 -4.26
N CYS A 32 0.45 -8.35 -4.30
CA CYS A 32 -0.67 -7.48 -3.92
C CYS A 32 -0.56 -7.04 -2.46
N ARG A 33 -0.27 -7.98 -1.54
CA ARG A 33 -0.09 -7.63 -0.12
C ARG A 33 1.05 -6.66 0.10
N LYS A 34 2.17 -6.86 -0.60
CA LYS A 34 3.34 -6.00 -0.57
C LYS A 34 3.03 -4.61 -1.11
N LEU A 35 2.32 -4.52 -2.22
CA LEU A 35 1.91 -3.25 -2.79
C LEU A 35 1.00 -2.48 -1.82
N LEU A 36 -0.03 -3.12 -1.26
CA LEU A 36 -0.95 -2.47 -0.31
C LEU A 36 -0.21 -1.96 0.93
N PHE A 37 0.71 -2.75 1.47
CA PHE A 37 1.56 -2.32 2.57
C PHE A 37 2.43 -1.12 2.20
N GLN A 38 3.07 -1.16 1.03
CA GLN A 38 3.89 -0.05 0.55
C GLN A 38 3.06 1.22 0.39
N LEU A 39 1.86 1.15 -0.20
CA LEU A 39 1.00 2.33 -0.35
C LEU A 39 0.59 2.96 0.99
N MET A 40 0.42 2.13 2.03
CA MET A 40 0.09 2.59 3.38
C MET A 40 1.30 3.17 4.14
N THR A 41 2.50 2.72 3.81
CA THR A 41 3.75 3.06 4.54
C THR A 41 4.71 3.94 3.75
N ASP A 42 4.41 4.24 2.48
CA ASP A 42 5.22 5.10 1.61
C ASP A 42 5.04 6.57 1.97
N THR A 43 5.66 6.95 3.08
CA THR A 43 5.91 8.34 3.49
C THR A 43 7.33 8.78 3.12
N ARG A 44 8.03 8.00 2.28
CA ARG A 44 9.49 8.05 2.12
C ARG A 44 9.94 9.43 1.60
N GLY A 45 10.57 10.18 2.50
CA GLY A 45 11.27 11.43 2.20
C GLY A 45 10.64 12.69 2.79
N GLY A 46 9.55 12.60 3.58
CA GLY A 46 8.96 13.75 4.30
C GLY A 46 8.33 14.84 3.41
N THR A 47 8.43 14.69 2.08
CA THR A 47 7.96 15.64 1.07
C THR A 47 6.69 15.18 0.36
N ARG A 48 6.35 13.88 0.44
CA ARG A 48 5.09 13.35 -0.08
C ARG A 48 4.03 13.42 1.01
N GLN A 49 3.01 14.25 0.80
CA GLN A 49 1.74 14.07 1.49
C GLN A 49 1.17 12.74 0.98
N GLY A 50 1.04 11.75 1.86
CA GLY A 50 0.49 10.44 1.50
C GLY A 50 -0.94 10.54 0.96
N PHE A 51 -1.68 9.43 0.98
CA PHE A 51 -3.08 9.48 0.55
C PHE A 51 -3.91 10.40 1.46
N PRO A 52 -4.85 11.17 0.89
CA PRO A 52 -5.87 11.82 1.71
C PRO A 52 -6.60 10.76 2.54
N LYS A 53 -7.07 11.15 3.74
CA LYS A 53 -7.55 10.23 4.78
C LYS A 53 -8.57 9.22 4.24
N GLU A 54 -9.51 9.68 3.45
CA GLU A 54 -10.58 8.86 2.87
C GLU A 54 -10.05 7.78 1.90
N HIS A 55 -9.03 8.10 1.08
CA HIS A 55 -8.39 7.13 0.19
C HIS A 55 -7.52 6.14 0.96
N ALA A 56 -6.83 6.60 2.01
CA ALA A 56 -6.05 5.74 2.89
C ALA A 56 -6.93 4.72 3.63
N LEU A 57 -8.14 5.12 4.06
CA LEU A 57 -9.11 4.20 4.66
C LEU A 57 -9.57 3.13 3.67
N THR A 58 -9.82 3.49 2.40
CA THR A 58 -10.17 2.51 1.35
C THR A 58 -9.03 1.52 1.10
N LEU A 59 -7.78 1.98 1.07
CA LEU A 59 -6.60 1.12 0.94
C LEU A 59 -6.42 0.19 2.15
N MET A 60 -6.62 0.70 3.36
CA MET A 60 -6.58 -0.09 4.59
C MET A 60 -7.65 -1.20 4.59
N ARG A 61 -8.87 -0.88 4.15
CA ARG A 61 -9.94 -1.88 3.99
C ARG A 61 -9.60 -2.95 2.95
N LEU A 62 -9.02 -2.56 1.83
CA LEU A 62 -8.53 -3.51 0.82
C LEU A 62 -7.46 -4.43 1.40
N MET A 63 -6.52 -3.90 2.20
CA MET A 63 -5.50 -4.71 2.86
C MET A 63 -6.11 -5.70 3.87
N MET A 64 -7.05 -5.25 4.70
CA MET A 64 -7.76 -6.13 5.64
C MET A 64 -8.56 -7.23 4.94
N GLU A 65 -9.22 -6.90 3.83
CA GLU A 65 -9.96 -7.89 3.04
C GLU A 65 -9.03 -8.89 2.35
N HIS A 66 -7.85 -8.44 1.91
CA HIS A 66 -6.80 -9.32 1.38
C HIS A 66 -6.31 -10.27 2.47
N ASP A 67 -5.93 -9.76 3.63
CA ASP A 67 -5.43 -10.56 4.76
C ASP A 67 -6.47 -11.58 5.23
N ARG A 68 -7.75 -11.19 5.27
CA ARG A 68 -8.86 -12.10 5.60
C ARG A 68 -9.02 -13.24 4.60
N LYS A 69 -8.83 -12.98 3.30
CA LYS A 69 -9.03 -13.97 2.23
C LYS A 69 -7.78 -14.81 1.95
N PHE A 70 -6.60 -14.25 2.21
CA PHE A 70 -5.31 -14.85 1.89
C PHE A 70 -4.34 -14.73 3.07
N PRO A 71 -4.68 -15.31 4.24
CA PRO A 71 -3.90 -15.15 5.48
C PRO A 71 -2.45 -15.63 5.34
N GLN A 72 -2.15 -16.53 4.40
CA GLN A 72 -0.79 -16.99 4.11
C GLN A 72 0.16 -15.88 3.65
N PHE A 73 -0.35 -14.71 3.23
CA PHE A 73 0.47 -13.60 2.75
C PHE A 73 0.67 -12.46 3.77
N GLU A 74 -0.03 -12.49 4.91
CA GLU A 74 0.00 -11.42 5.91
C GLU A 74 1.43 -11.15 6.43
N HIS A 75 2.18 -12.23 6.72
CA HIS A 75 3.53 -12.16 7.28
C HIS A 75 4.66 -12.03 6.23
N VAL A 76 4.36 -12.05 4.93
CA VAL A 76 5.37 -12.04 3.86
C VAL A 76 6.18 -10.74 3.83
N ILE A 77 5.66 -9.66 4.43
CA ILE A 77 6.35 -8.38 4.55
C ILE A 77 7.49 -8.44 5.57
N ALA A 78 7.30 -9.16 6.68
CA ALA A 78 8.30 -9.29 7.75
C ALA A 78 9.47 -10.20 7.38
N LEU A 79 9.22 -11.18 6.50
CA LEU A 79 10.24 -12.15 6.06
C LEU A 79 11.12 -11.65 4.89
N GLN A 80 10.90 -10.42 4.38
CA GLN A 80 11.70 -9.81 3.31
C GLN A 80 12.74 -8.77 3.79
N GLU A 81 12.97 -8.63 5.10
CA GLU A 81 14.01 -7.75 5.63
C GLU A 81 15.44 -8.26 5.40
N ASP A 82 15.63 -9.54 5.03
CA ASP A 82 16.97 -10.13 4.93
C ASP A 82 17.73 -9.89 3.61
N SER A 83 17.23 -9.11 2.64
CA SER A 83 17.91 -9.11 1.33
C SER A 83 17.94 -7.84 0.47
N ARG A 84 17.42 -6.65 0.84
CA ARG A 84 17.46 -5.55 -0.16
C ARG A 84 17.33 -4.08 0.27
N TRP A 85 17.67 -3.69 1.50
CA TRP A 85 17.79 -2.27 1.87
C TRP A 85 19.07 -2.00 2.65
N GLY A 86 20.19 -1.86 1.93
CA GLY A 86 21.47 -1.52 2.54
C GLY A 86 22.57 -1.04 1.58
N ASP A 87 22.50 -1.33 0.28
CA ASP A 87 23.59 -0.97 -0.65
C ASP A 87 23.07 -0.37 -1.96
N VAL A 88 22.64 0.90 -1.91
CA VAL A 88 22.62 1.81 -3.07
C VAL A 88 22.44 3.24 -2.56
N SER A 89 23.41 3.75 -1.79
CA SER A 89 23.68 5.20 -1.69
C SER A 89 24.95 5.48 -0.89
N ARG A 90 26.10 5.23 -1.52
CA ARG A 90 27.26 6.13 -1.38
C ARG A 90 27.86 6.36 -2.77
N ARG A 91 27.29 7.34 -3.49
CA ARG A 91 28.00 8.02 -4.59
C ARG A 91 29.15 8.84 -4.00
N GLY A 92 30.26 8.87 -4.74
CA GLY A 92 31.59 9.27 -4.31
C GLY A 92 31.82 10.74 -3.99
N ILE A 93 33.01 11.00 -3.43
CA ILE A 93 33.64 12.33 -3.34
C ILE A 93 35.16 12.13 -3.45
N ARG A 94 35.71 12.72 -4.53
CA ARG A 94 37.10 13.14 -4.79
C ARG A 94 38.12 12.13 -5.32
#